data_AF-A0A7V5CD57-F1
#
_entry.id   AF-A0A7V5CD57-F1
#
_cell.length_a   1.000
_cell.length_b   1.000
_cell.length_c   1.000
_cell.angle_alpha   90.00
_cell.angle_beta   90.00
_cell.angle_gamma   90.00
#
_symmetry.space_group_name_H-M   'P 1'
#
loop_
_entity.id
_entity.type
_entity.pdbx_description
1 polymer ?
#
loop_
_entity_poly.entity_id
_entity_poly.type
_entity_poly.pdbx_seq_one_letter_code
_entity_poly.pdbx_strand_id
1 'polypeptide(L)'
;LKGKYDMINIKLDKTGGLTEALALRADAQAAGFEIMVGCMDGSSLAMAPAGLVAQGAMMTDLDGPLLLAEDRADGLRFDDSGVHPPSRALWG
;
A
#
# COMPACT_ATOMS: atom_id res chain seq x y z
N LEU A 1 -19.82 7.51 -6.96
CA LEU A 1 -18.58 6.95 -7.57
C LEU A 1 -18.89 5.84 -8.56
N LYS A 2 -19.84 4.95 -8.26
CA LYS A 2 -20.30 3.91 -9.17
C LYS A 2 -20.70 4.47 -10.54
N GLY A 3 -20.25 3.81 -11.61
CA GLY A 3 -20.43 4.23 -13.00
C GLY A 3 -19.50 5.36 -13.48
N LYS A 4 -18.60 5.86 -12.61
CA LYS A 4 -17.54 6.82 -12.98
C LYS A 4 -16.13 6.25 -12.83
N TYR A 5 -15.94 5.32 -11.91
CA TYR A 5 -14.67 4.65 -11.65
C TYR A 5 -14.93 3.16 -11.42
N ASP A 6 -14.02 2.32 -11.90
CA ASP A 6 -14.07 0.86 -11.71
C ASP A 6 -13.24 0.43 -10.49
N MET A 7 -12.22 1.22 -10.15
CA MET A 7 -11.28 0.94 -9.06
C MET A 7 -11.09 2.13 -8.14
N ILE A 8 -10.63 1.86 -6.93
CA ILE A 8 -10.13 2.89 -6.02
C ILE A 8 -8.66 2.69 -5.70
N ASN A 9 -7.92 3.78 -5.56
CA ASN A 9 -6.54 3.77 -5.06
C ASN A 9 -6.53 4.20 -3.59
N ILE A 10 -6.33 3.23 -2.69
CA ILE A 10 -6.19 3.43 -1.25
C ILE A 10 -4.74 3.80 -0.93
N LYS A 11 -4.52 4.93 -0.25
CA LYS A 11 -3.21 5.35 0.25
C LYS A 11 -3.33 5.69 1.73
N LEU A 12 -2.36 5.26 2.54
CA LEU A 12 -2.40 5.47 3.99
C LEU A 12 -2.44 6.96 4.37
N ASP A 13 -1.71 7.80 3.64
CA ASP A 13 -1.71 9.26 3.86
C ASP A 13 -3.08 9.90 3.62
N LYS A 14 -3.91 9.31 2.75
CA LYS A 14 -5.27 9.80 2.47
C LYS A 14 -6.30 9.26 3.44
N THR A 15 -6.11 8.04 3.95
CA THR A 15 -7.01 7.42 4.93
C THR A 15 -6.68 7.84 6.37
N GLY A 16 -5.51 8.42 6.60
CA GLY A 16 -5.04 8.72 7.96
C GLY A 16 -4.52 7.50 8.70
N GLY A 17 -4.04 6.47 7.98
CA GLY A 17 -3.39 5.29 8.55
C GLY A 17 -4.06 3.96 8.23
N LEU A 18 -3.51 2.89 8.82
CA LEU A 18 -3.83 1.50 8.52
C LEU A 18 -5.27 1.12 8.89
N THR A 19 -5.75 1.56 10.06
CA THR A 19 -7.10 1.21 10.56
C THR A 19 -8.19 1.62 9.57
N GLU A 20 -8.18 2.87 9.13
CA GLU A 20 -9.16 3.39 8.16
C GLU A 20 -8.92 2.85 6.75
N ALA A 21 -7.67 2.52 6.38
CA ALA A 21 -7.40 1.88 5.10
C ALA A 21 -8.03 0.48 4.98
N LEU A 22 -8.01 -0.30 6.07
CA LEU A 22 -8.66 -1.61 6.11
C LEU A 22 -10.19 -1.49 6.09
N ALA A 23 -10.75 -0.52 6.83
CA ALA A 23 -12.19 -0.24 6.80
C ALA A 23 -12.66 0.19 5.39
N LEU A 24 -11.96 1.17 4.78
CA LEU A 24 -12.26 1.65 3.43
C LEU A 24 -12.15 0.52 2.39
N ARG A 25 -11.15 -0.36 2.52
CA ARG A 25 -11.00 -1.51 1.63
C ARG A 25 -12.22 -2.43 1.70
N ALA A 26 -12.68 -2.76 2.89
CA ALA A 26 -13.86 -3.61 3.08
C ALA A 26 -15.11 -2.99 2.45
N ASP A 27 -15.34 -1.70 2.70
CA ASP A 27 -16.49 -0.96 2.16
C ASP A 27 -16.43 -0.88 0.62
N ALA A 28 -15.24 -0.64 0.05
CA ALA A 28 -15.05 -0.56 -1.39
C ALA A 28 -15.29 -1.89 -2.10
N GLN A 29 -14.82 -3.00 -1.50
CA GLN A 29 -15.09 -4.34 -2.00
C GLN A 29 -16.59 -4.66 -1.93
N ALA A 30 -17.26 -4.33 -0.83
CA ALA A 30 -18.70 -4.51 -0.69
C ALA A 30 -19.50 -3.68 -1.70
N ALA A 31 -18.98 -2.50 -2.08
CA ALA A 31 -19.55 -1.64 -3.12
C ALA A 31 -19.23 -2.12 -4.55
N GLY A 32 -18.37 -3.13 -4.72
CA GLY A 32 -18.02 -3.75 -6.00
C GLY A 32 -16.91 -3.03 -6.78
N PHE A 33 -16.06 -2.25 -6.11
CA PHE A 33 -14.86 -1.67 -6.74
C PHE A 33 -13.71 -2.66 -6.69
N GLU A 34 -12.86 -2.65 -7.72
CA GLU A 34 -11.55 -3.30 -7.60
C GLU A 34 -10.61 -2.42 -6.76
N ILE A 35 -9.63 -3.06 -6.14
CA ILE A 35 -8.73 -2.40 -5.19
C ILE A 35 -7.36 -2.22 -5.82
N MET A 36 -6.89 -0.97 -5.81
CA MET A 36 -5.49 -0.63 -5.94
C MET A 36 -5.01 -0.08 -4.59
N VAL A 37 -3.80 -0.45 -4.18
CA VAL A 37 -3.13 0.16 -3.02
C VAL A 37 -1.91 0.90 -3.51
N GLY A 38 -1.84 2.19 -3.20
CA GLY A 38 -0.76 3.07 -3.61
C GLY A 38 -0.05 3.72 -2.44
N CYS A 39 1.01 4.46 -2.75
CA CYS A 39 1.76 5.24 -1.77
C CYS A 39 1.96 6.70 -2.20
N MET A 40 2.46 7.52 -1.28
CA MET A 40 3.19 8.74 -1.62
C MET A 40 4.67 8.40 -1.79
N ASP A 41 5.46 9.35 -2.30
CA ASP A 41 6.91 9.23 -2.25
C ASP A 41 7.38 9.20 -0.79
N GLY A 42 8.09 8.15 -0.39
CA GLY A 42 8.40 7.88 1.01
C GLY A 42 9.15 6.58 1.27
N SER A 43 9.79 6.51 2.44
CA SER A 43 10.66 5.39 2.84
C SER A 43 9.91 4.07 3.04
N SER A 44 10.66 2.97 3.13
CA SER A 44 10.11 1.63 3.38
C SER A 44 9.23 1.52 4.61
N LEU A 45 9.46 2.36 5.63
CA LEU A 45 8.62 2.41 6.83
C LEU A 45 7.16 2.80 6.52
N ALA A 46 6.94 3.70 5.56
CA ALA A 46 5.59 4.11 5.16
C ALA A 46 4.89 3.02 4.32
N MET A 47 5.66 2.28 3.54
CA MET A 47 5.16 1.17 2.71
C MET A 47 4.83 -0.09 3.52
N ALA A 48 5.55 -0.34 4.62
CA ALA A 48 5.42 -1.54 5.43
C ALA A 48 3.95 -1.86 5.85
N PRO A 49 3.20 -0.94 6.50
CA PRO A 49 1.78 -1.17 6.79
C PRO A 49 0.89 -1.25 5.54
N ALA A 50 1.24 -0.56 4.45
CA ALA A 50 0.44 -0.57 3.22
C ALA A 50 0.48 -1.95 2.53
N GLY A 51 1.58 -2.70 2.70
CA GLY A 51 1.69 -4.09 2.23
C GLY A 51 0.62 -5.03 2.80
N LEU A 52 0.09 -4.76 4.00
CA LEU A 52 -1.04 -5.50 4.59
C LEU A 52 -2.36 -5.17 3.89
N VAL A 53 -2.58 -3.90 3.54
CA VAL A 53 -3.78 -3.46 2.81
C VAL A 53 -3.77 -4.01 1.38
N ALA A 54 -2.59 -4.13 0.79
CA ALA A 54 -2.37 -4.62 -0.58
C ALA A 54 -2.65 -6.11 -0.79
N GLN A 55 -2.81 -6.91 0.28
CA GLN A 55 -3.04 -8.35 0.16
C GLN A 55 -4.35 -8.65 -0.57
N GLY A 56 -4.26 -9.20 -1.78
CA GLY A 56 -5.41 -9.47 -2.65
C GLY A 56 -5.96 -8.22 -3.36
N ALA A 57 -5.22 -7.11 -3.39
CA ALA A 57 -5.49 -6.00 -4.30
C ALA A 57 -5.18 -6.42 -5.74
N MET A 58 -5.90 -5.83 -6.70
CA MET A 58 -5.64 -6.07 -8.12
C MET A 58 -4.34 -5.40 -8.55
N MET A 59 -4.04 -4.22 -8.01
CA MET A 59 -2.80 -3.50 -8.29
C MET A 59 -2.16 -2.96 -7.01
N THR A 60 -0.83 -2.94 -7.01
CA THR A 60 -0.02 -2.45 -5.89
C THR A 60 1.03 -1.50 -6.44
N ASP A 61 1.10 -0.33 -5.84
CA ASP A 61 1.99 0.80 -6.16
C ASP A 61 2.66 1.24 -4.85
N LEU A 62 3.65 0.46 -4.41
CA LEU A 62 4.40 0.65 -3.17
C LEU A 62 5.90 0.82 -3.46
N ASP A 63 6.20 1.58 -4.52
CA ASP A 63 7.54 1.75 -5.08
C ASP A 63 8.28 2.98 -4.54
N GLY A 64 7.66 3.79 -3.68
CA GLY A 64 8.26 4.99 -3.08
C GLY A 64 9.73 4.82 -2.66
N PRO A 65 10.12 3.74 -1.95
CA PRO A 65 11.51 3.53 -1.55
C PRO A 65 12.50 3.40 -2.72
N LEU A 66 12.06 2.87 -3.87
CA LEU A 66 12.89 2.73 -5.07
C LEU A 66 13.18 4.08 -5.76
N LEU A 67 12.40 5.11 -5.42
CA LEU A 67 12.55 6.47 -5.96
C LEU A 67 13.50 7.33 -5.10
N LEU A 68 13.85 6.87 -3.90
CA LEU A 68 14.74 7.57 -2.99
C LEU A 68 16.21 7.28 -3.30
N ALA A 69 17.08 8.29 -3.13
CA ALA A 69 18.53 8.10 -3.22
C ALA A 69 19.07 7.23 -2.08
N GLU A 70 18.41 7.27 -0.91
CA GLU A 70 18.73 6.48 0.27
C GLU A 70 17.43 6.15 1.02
N ASP A 71 17.24 4.88 1.36
CA ASP A 71 16.15 4.38 2.18
C ASP A 71 16.66 3.88 3.54
N ARG A 72 15.78 3.39 4.41
CA ARG A 72 16.16 2.88 5.74
C ARG A 72 17.06 1.65 5.64
N ALA A 73 17.96 1.49 6.61
CA ALA A 73 18.89 0.36 6.67
C ALA A 73 18.19 -1.01 6.64
N ASP A 74 17.11 -1.17 7.39
CA ASP A 74 16.25 -2.37 7.38
C ASP A 74 15.07 -2.22 6.40
N GLY A 75 15.30 -1.63 5.23
CA GLY A 75 14.27 -1.36 4.22
C GLY A 75 13.54 -2.59 3.70
N LEU A 76 12.43 -2.36 3.00
CA LEU A 76 11.71 -3.41 2.30
C LEU A 76 12.58 -4.00 1.21
N ARG A 77 12.42 -5.31 1.01
CA ARG A 77 13.05 -6.01 -0.10
C ARG A 77 12.16 -5.93 -1.33
N PHE A 78 12.78 -5.62 -2.46
CA PHE A 78 12.16 -5.63 -3.78
C PHE A 78 12.94 -6.59 -4.68
N ASP A 79 12.24 -7.36 -5.49
CA ASP A 79 12.80 -8.14 -6.59
C ASP A 79 11.79 -8.26 -7.74
N ASP A 80 12.05 -9.11 -8.74
CA ASP A 80 11.18 -9.31 -9.90
C ASP A 80 9.77 -9.82 -9.52
N SER A 81 9.59 -10.38 -8.31
CA SER A 81 8.28 -10.78 -7.79
C SER A 81 7.54 -9.64 -7.06
N GLY A 82 8.17 -8.47 -6.96
CA GLY A 82 7.61 -7.27 -6.36
C GLY A 82 8.16 -7.00 -4.96
N VAL A 83 7.32 -6.33 -4.15
CA VAL A 83 7.63 -5.96 -2.76
C VAL A 83 7.36 -7.12 -1.80
N HIS A 84 8.29 -7.37 -0.88
CA HIS A 84 8.19 -8.44 0.11
C HIS A 84 7.71 -7.92 1.48
N PRO A 85 7.16 -8.79 2.35
CA PRO A 85 6.78 -8.40 3.70
C PRO A 85 7.93 -7.77 4.50
N PRO A 86 7.65 -6.77 5.36
CA PRO A 86 8.67 -6.15 6.20
C PRO A 86 9.23 -7.12 7.25
N SER A 87 10.46 -6.87 7.68
CA SER A 87 11.01 -7.49 8.88
C SER A 87 10.53 -6.73 10.13
N ARG A 88 10.62 -7.37 11.31
CA ARG A 88 10.34 -6.73 12.60
C ARG A 88 11.27 -5.57 12.94
N ALA A 89 12.47 -5.56 12.35
CA ALA A 89 13.41 -4.45 12.53
C ALA A 89 12.91 -3.17 11.84
N LEU A 90 12.10 -3.32 10.79
CA LEU A 90 11.46 -2.19 10.10
C LEU A 90 10.17 -1.77 10.79
N TRP A 91 9.17 -2.67 10.80
CA TRP A 91 7.82 -2.40 11.29
C TRP A 91 7.00 -3.69 11.42
N GLY A 92 6.33 -3.87 12.57
CA GLY A 92 5.57 -5.10 12.90
C GLY A 92 6.41 -6.16 13.62
#